data_AF-A0A060WUZ0-F1
#
_entry.id   AF-A0A060WUZ0-F1
#
_cell.length_a   1.000
_cell.length_b   1.000
_cell.length_c   1.000
_cell.angle_alpha   90.00
_cell.angle_beta   90.00
_cell.angle_gamma   90.00
#
_symmetry.space_group_name_H-M   'P 1'
#
loop_
_entity.id
_entity.type
_entity.pdbx_description
1 polymer ?
#
loop_
_entity_poly.entity_id
_entity_poly.type
_entity_poly.pdbx_seq_one_letter_code
_entity_poly.pdbx_strand_id
1 'polypeptide(L)' 'MRPKWSSLASTRHVWRRRNAAYDPKNTIPTVKHGGGNIMLWGCFSAMGTGQLQRIKGTMDGAHVPSNLG' A
#
# COMPACT_ATOMS: atom_id res chain seq x y z
N MET A 1 -17.05 5.33 -1.30
CA MET A 1 -15.83 5.91 -0.72
C MET A 1 -14.76 6.00 -1.80
N ARG A 2 -14.17 7.18 -2.06
CA ARG A 2 -13.02 7.31 -2.99
C ARG A 2 -11.74 7.36 -2.13
N PRO A 3 -10.75 6.47 -2.36
CA PRO A 3 -9.51 6.52 -1.61
C PRO A 3 -8.73 7.79 -1.97
N LYS A 4 -8.50 8.65 -0.98
CA LYS A 4 -7.63 9.83 -1.09
C LYS A 4 -6.22 9.38 -0.74
N TRP A 5 -5.33 9.34 -1.73
CA TRP A 5 -3.93 8.98 -1.52
C TRP A 5 -3.16 10.18 -0.99
N SER A 6 -2.81 10.17 0.29
CA SER A 6 -1.77 11.06 0.83
C SER A 6 -0.41 10.39 0.62
N SER A 7 0.51 11.07 -0.05
CA SER A 7 1.88 10.59 -0.23
C SER A 7 2.66 10.81 1.07
N LEU A 8 2.76 9.77 1.90
CA LEU A 8 3.76 9.73 2.96
C LEU A 8 5.14 9.62 2.28
N ALA A 9 6.00 10.60 2.48
CA ALA A 9 7.38 10.56 2.00
C ALA A 9 8.11 9.39 2.71
N SER A 10 8.16 8.23 2.06
CA SER A 10 8.86 7.05 2.57
C SER A 10 10.32 7.10 2.14
N THR A 11 11.22 7.37 3.09
CA THR A 11 12.66 7.29 2.85
C THR A 11 13.09 5.83 2.79
N ARG A 12 13.28 5.29 1.58
CA ARG A 12 13.78 3.93 1.35
C ARG A 12 15.26 3.98 0.95
N HIS A 13 16.05 2.99 1.37
CA HIS A 13 17.40 2.81 0.85
C HIS A 13 17.34 2.49 -0.66
N VAL A 14 17.94 3.38 -1.45
CA VAL A 14 18.06 3.25 -2.91
C VAL A 14 19.54 3.10 -3.27
N TRP A 15 19.82 2.35 -4.33
CA TRP A 15 21.17 2.26 -4.88
C TRP A 15 21.62 3.65 -5.33
N ARG A 16 22.74 4.12 -4.76
CA ARG A 16 23.34 5.42 -5.08
C ARG A 16 24.85 5.26 -5.23
N ARG A 17 25.48 6.18 -5.96
CA ARG A 17 26.93 6.26 -6.04
C ARG A 17 27.52 6.48 -4.63
N ARG A 18 28.63 5.80 -4.35
CA ARG A 18 29.38 5.96 -3.08
C ARG A 18 29.70 7.45 -2.87
N ASN A 19 29.46 7.97 -1.67
CA ASN A 19 29.68 9.37 -1.26
C ASN A 19 28.77 10.45 -1.88
N ALA A 20 27.78 10.14 -2.72
CA ALA A 20 26.84 11.15 -3.23
C ALA A 20 25.73 11.42 -2.20
N ALA A 21 25.62 12.62 -1.60
CA ALA A 21 24.59 12.93 -0.60
C ALA A 21 23.14 12.76 -1.14
N TYR A 22 22.16 12.62 -0.23
CA TYR A 22 20.74 12.62 -0.61
C TYR A 22 20.34 14.05 -1.00
N ASP A 23 20.25 14.31 -2.30
CA ASP A 23 19.81 15.61 -2.83
C ASP A 23 18.37 15.47 -3.33
N PRO A 24 17.39 16.18 -2.75
CA PRO A 24 16.01 16.21 -3.21
C PRO A 24 15.86 16.61 -4.69
N LYS A 25 16.82 17.35 -5.25
CA LYS A 25 16.84 17.71 -6.68
C LYS A 25 17.07 16.52 -7.61
N ASN A 26 17.69 15.46 -7.08
CA ASN A 26 17.92 14.21 -7.79
C ASN A 26 16.77 13.20 -7.58
N THR A 27 15.72 13.58 -6.85
CA THR A 27 14.55 12.74 -6.60
C THR A 27 13.29 13.42 -7.11
N ILE A 28 12.64 12.83 -8.12
CA ILE A 28 11.34 13.30 -8.57
C ILE A 28 10.28 12.83 -7.57
N PRO A 29 9.45 13.71 -6.99
CA PRO A 29 8.37 13.28 -6.12
C PRO A 29 7.38 12.44 -6.92
N THR A 30 7.31 11.14 -6.62
CA THR A 30 6.39 10.21 -7.27
C THR A 30 5.25 9.87 -6.31
N VAL A 31 4.02 9.86 -6.83
CA VAL A 31 2.83 9.49 -6.05
C VAL A 31 2.79 7.98 -5.79
N LYS A 32 3.28 7.18 -6.73
CA LYS A 32 3.38 5.71 -6.62
C LYS A 32 4.84 5.30 -6.79
N HIS A 33 5.39 4.63 -5.79
CA HIS A 33 6.73 4.07 -5.84
C HIS A 33 6.70 2.63 -6.39
N GLY A 34 7.70 2.25 -7.18
CA GLY A 34 7.75 0.96 -7.92
C GLY A 34 7.96 -0.32 -7.08
N GLY A 35 7.65 -0.32 -5.79
CA GLY A 35 7.90 -1.44 -4.86
C GLY A 35 6.78 -2.47 -4.75
N GLY A 36 5.79 -2.42 -5.64
CA GLY A 36 4.54 -3.17 -5.53
C GLY A 36 3.55 -2.56 -4.53
N ASN A 37 2.32 -3.06 -4.56
CA ASN A 37 1.23 -2.68 -3.67
C ASN A 37 0.59 -3.94 -3.06
N ILE A 38 0.12 -3.83 -1.81
CA ILE A 38 -0.67 -4.86 -1.15
C ILE A 38 -2.07 -4.29 -0.95
N MET A 39 -3.09 -5.04 -1.36
CA MET A 39 -4.48 -4.70 -1.11
C MET A 39 -5.01 -5.60 0.00
N LEU A 40 -5.58 -4.97 1.03
CA LEU A 40 -6.14 -5.63 2.20
C LEU A 40 -7.62 -5.25 2.32
N TRP A 41 -8.45 -6.23 2.65
CA TRP A 41 -9.85 -6.04 2.99
C TRP A 41 -10.11 -6.65 4.36
N GLY A 42 -10.85 -5.97 5.21
CA GLY A 42 -11.24 -6.50 6.50
C GLY A 42 -12.38 -5.71 7.11
N CYS A 43 -13.05 -6.32 8.07
CA CYS A 43 -14.12 -5.68 8.83
C CYS A 43 -13.66 -5.39 10.25
N PHE A 44 -14.27 -4.40 10.90
CA PHE A 44 -14.11 -4.17 12.34
C PHE A 44 -15.49 -3.89 12.95
N SER A 45 -15.68 -4.27 14.20
CA SER A 45 -16.88 -3.99 15.00
C SER A 45 -16.48 -3.36 16.33
N ALA A 46 -17.47 -2.86 17.09
CA ALA A 46 -17.23 -2.33 18.44
C ALA A 46 -16.62 -3.38 19.40
N MET A 47 -16.78 -4.68 19.09
CA MET A 47 -16.25 -5.78 19.88
C MET A 47 -14.84 -6.21 19.44
N GLY A 48 -14.32 -5.70 18.32
CA GLY A 48 -12.97 -5.99 17.86
C GLY A 48 -12.78 -5.94 16.35
N THR A 49 -11.54 -6.13 15.92
CA THR A 49 -11.16 -6.27 14.51
C THR A 49 -11.54 -7.65 13.99
N GLY A 50 -12.31 -7.71 12.91
CA GLY A 50 -12.60 -8.93 12.17
C GLY A 50 -11.46 -9.33 11.22
N GLN A 51 -11.72 -10.32 10.37
CA GLN A 51 -10.70 -10.95 9.54
C GLN A 51 -10.09 -9.96 8.52
N LEU A 52 -8.76 -9.84 8.52
CA LEU A 52 -8.01 -9.11 7.51
C LEU A 52 -7.57 -10.09 6.41
N GLN A 53 -7.98 -9.83 5.17
CA GLN A 53 -7.75 -10.66 4.00
C GLN A 53 -6.91 -9.92 2.97
N ARG A 54 -5.85 -10.57 2.49
CA ARG A 54 -5.02 -10.06 1.41
C ARG A 54 -5.64 -10.44 0.06
N ILE A 55 -5.98 -9.44 -0.73
CA ILE A 55 -6.51 -9.63 -2.08
C ILE A 55 -5.34 -9.74 -3.06
N LYS A 56 -5.36 -10.78 -3.91
CA LYS A 56 -4.45 -10.93 -5.03
C LYS A 56 -5.15 -10.42 -6.30
N GLY A 57 -4.62 -9.35 -6.91
CA GLY A 57 -5.19 -8.78 -8.12
C GLY A 57 -6.32 -7.77 -7.86
N THR A 58 -7.14 -7.52 -8.88
CA THR A 58 -8.30 -6.63 -8.79
C THR A 58 -9.46 -7.38 -8.12
N MET A 59 -10.06 -6.78 -7.10
CA MET A 59 -11.27 -7.30 -6.47
C MET A 59 -12.41 -7.29 -7.48
N ASP A 60 -12.90 -8.46 -7.86
CA ASP A 60 -14.17 -8.61 -8.56
C ASP A 60 -15.32 -8.69 -7.53
N GLY A 61 -16.55 -8.37 -7.94
CA GLY A 61 -17.71 -8.39 -7.04
C GLY A 61 -18.01 -9.78 -6.44
N ALA A 62 -17.37 -10.82 -6.95
CA ALA A 62 -17.51 -12.22 -6.51
C ALA A 62 -16.43 -12.64 -5.48
N HIS A 63 -15.44 -11.81 -5.17
CA HIS A 63 -14.48 -12.03 -4.08
C HIS A 63 -15.14 -11.84 -2.70
N VAL A 64 -16.20 -12.60 -2.45
CA VAL A 64 -16.64 -12.93 -1.10
C VAL A 64 -15.67 -14.03 -0.63
N PRO A 65 -14.86 -13.82 0.42
CA PRO A 65 -14.09 -14.91 0.98
C PRO A 65 -15.08 -16.00 1.37
N SER A 66 -14.86 -17.21 0.88
CA SER A 66 -15.72 -18.40 1.06
C SER A 66 -15.86 -18.87 2.52
N ASN A 67 -15.55 -18.02 3.50
CA ASN A 67 -15.56 -18.29 4.93
C ASN A 67 -16.67 -17.54 5.68
N LEU A 68 -17.70 -17.05 4.98
CA LEU A 68 -18.92 -16.49 5.57
C LEU A 68 -20.07 -17.52 5.59
N GLY A 69 -19.74 -18.76 5.96
CA GLY A 69 -20.69 -19.81 6.31
C GLY A 69 -20.72 -20.04 7.81
#